data_AF-A0A7S3XFH4-F1
#
_entry.id   AF-A0A7S3XFH4-F1
#
_cell.length_a   1.000
_cell.length_b   1.000
_cell.length_c   1.000
_cell.angle_alpha   90.00
_cell.angle_beta   90.00
_cell.angle_gamma   90.00
#
_symmetry.space_group_name_H-M   'P 1'
#
loop_
_entity.id
_entity.type
_entity.pdbx_description
1 polymer ?
#
loop_
_entity_poly.entity_id
_entity_poly.type
_entity_poly.pdbx_seq_one_letter_code
_entity_poly.pdbx_strand_id
1 'polypeptide(L)'
;RISSNILALILSHFYPTLYLPLVLFAVVDYASHWTQMYSSVLAKNGSHKYIAPNRPWLLRKYYGSRVMLFSLCFAQEAVLVLMYLYHFVTLPSVAAPLWIQDAVYYGAWAFLPLGLLKQVINVIQLVDAGHEIVKIDEANRAE
;
A
#
# COMPACT_ATOMS: atom_id res chain seq x y z
N ARG A 1 0.07 -2.41 8.42
CA ARG A 1 1.03 -1.40 7.91
C ARG A 1 2.44 -1.78 8.34
N ILE A 2 2.84 -1.61 9.60
CA ILE A 2 4.17 -2.10 10.07
C ILE A 2 4.27 -3.62 9.91
N SER A 3 3.24 -4.36 10.34
CA SER A 3 3.14 -5.81 10.15
C SER A 3 3.34 -6.25 8.69
N SER A 4 2.58 -5.63 7.78
CA SER A 4 2.59 -5.90 6.34
C SER A 4 3.94 -5.60 5.69
N ASN A 5 4.60 -4.51 6.10
CA ASN A 5 5.94 -4.16 5.62
C ASN A 5 7.00 -5.12 6.14
N ILE A 6 6.93 -5.54 7.42
CA ILE A 6 7.82 -6.56 7.97
C ILE A 6 7.64 -7.88 7.20
N LEU A 7 6.40 -8.28 6.91
CA LEU A 7 6.13 -9.47 6.12
C LEU A 7 6.71 -9.35 4.69
N ALA A 8 6.55 -8.19 4.03
CA ALA A 8 7.14 -7.94 2.72
C ALA A 8 8.68 -8.06 2.74
N LEU A 9 9.34 -7.59 3.81
CA LEU A 9 10.78 -7.74 3.99
C LEU A 9 11.21 -9.19 4.27
N ILE A 10 10.40 -9.97 4.99
CA ILE A 10 10.66 -11.42 5.14
C ILE A 10 10.54 -12.12 3.78
N LEU A 11 9.51 -11.79 3.01
CA LEU A 11 9.30 -12.36 1.67
C LEU A 11 10.41 -11.98 0.69
N SER A 12 11.01 -10.79 0.83
CA SER A 12 12.13 -10.38 -0.02
C SER A 12 13.36 -11.28 0.16
N HIS A 13 13.50 -11.91 1.34
CA HIS A 13 14.52 -12.91 1.61
C HIS A 13 14.17 -14.29 1.04
N PHE A 14 12.89 -14.69 1.13
CA PHE A 14 12.41 -15.98 0.57
C PHE A 14 12.42 -16.00 -0.95
N TYR A 15 12.19 -14.86 -1.60
CA TYR A 15 12.14 -14.72 -3.05
C TYR A 15 13.15 -13.66 -3.52
N PRO A 16 14.45 -14.00 -3.63
CA PRO A 16 15.49 -13.02 -4.00
C PRO A 16 15.26 -12.32 -5.35
N THR A 17 14.60 -13.00 -6.29
CA THR A 17 14.21 -12.41 -7.59
C THR A 17 13.19 -11.27 -7.46
N LEU A 18 12.38 -11.28 -6.39
CA LEU A 18 11.38 -10.27 -6.08
C LEU A 18 11.86 -9.30 -5.00
N TYR A 19 13.14 -9.33 -4.63
CA TYR A 19 13.68 -8.51 -3.55
C TYR A 19 13.41 -7.02 -3.76
N LEU A 20 13.84 -6.47 -4.91
CA LEU A 20 13.71 -5.05 -5.21
C LEU A 20 12.22 -4.62 -5.29
N PRO A 21 11.33 -5.32 -6.02
CA PRO A 21 9.90 -5.01 -6.00
C PRO A 21 9.27 -4.99 -4.61
N LEU A 22 9.59 -5.96 -3.75
CA LEU A 22 9.02 -6.06 -2.39
C LEU A 22 9.54 -4.97 -1.45
N VAL A 23 10.82 -4.60 -1.56
CA VAL A 23 11.39 -3.49 -0.81
C VAL A 23 10.80 -2.16 -1.27
N LEU A 24 10.71 -1.92 -2.58
CA LEU A 24 10.06 -0.72 -3.13
C LEU A 24 8.59 -0.65 -2.72
N PHE A 25 7.89 -1.79 -2.75
CA PHE A 25 6.53 -1.90 -2.25
C PHE A 25 6.41 -1.38 -0.81
N ALA A 26 7.24 -1.90 0.09
CA ALA A 26 7.22 -1.55 1.51
C ALA A 26 7.60 -0.08 1.76
N VAL A 27 8.61 0.44 1.05
CA VAL A 27 9.04 1.84 1.16
C VAL A 27 7.93 2.79 0.72
N VAL A 28 7.32 2.54 -0.44
CA VAL A 28 6.24 3.38 -0.97
C VAL A 28 5.02 3.34 -0.06
N ASP A 29 4.64 2.15 0.44
CA ASP A 29 3.52 2.03 1.38
C ASP A 29 3.79 2.82 2.67
N TYR A 30 4.97 2.66 3.27
CA TYR A 30 5.31 3.40 4.48
C TYR A 30 5.35 4.91 4.25
N ALA A 31 6.05 5.36 3.20
CA ALA A 31 6.21 6.76 2.88
C ALA A 31 4.87 7.45 2.60
N SER A 32 4.00 6.85 1.77
CA SER A 32 2.72 7.45 1.40
C SER A 32 1.80 7.67 2.61
N HIS A 33 1.79 6.73 3.55
CA HIS A 33 0.99 6.88 4.77
C HIS A 33 1.56 7.93 5.71
N TRP A 34 2.88 7.96 5.86
CA TRP A 34 3.55 8.95 6.69
C TRP A 34 3.34 10.37 6.14
N THR A 35 3.55 10.60 4.84
CA THR A 35 3.38 11.92 4.23
C THR A 35 1.93 12.38 4.27
N GLN A 36 0.96 11.48 4.02
CA GLN A 36 -0.47 11.82 4.10
C GLN A 36 -0.91 12.16 5.52
N MET A 37 -0.37 11.47 6.53
CA MET A 37 -0.64 11.81 7.93
C MET A 37 0.00 13.15 8.30
N TYR A 38 1.27 13.35 7.92
CA TYR A 38 2.00 14.57 8.15
C TYR A 38 1.32 15.79 7.50
N SER A 39 0.89 15.68 6.24
CA SER A 39 0.15 16.75 5.54
C SER A 39 -1.14 17.11 6.29
N SER A 40 -1.86 16.11 6.81
CA SER A 40 -3.09 16.34 7.57
C SER A 40 -2.86 17.03 8.92
N VAL A 41 -1.71 16.81 9.55
CA VAL A 41 -1.31 17.48 10.81
C VAL A 41 -0.94 18.92 10.52
N LEU A 42 -0.14 19.17 9.48
CA LEU A 42 0.21 20.53 9.04
C LEU A 42 -1.03 21.34 8.68
N ALA A 43 -1.96 20.75 7.94
CA ALA A 43 -3.20 21.39 7.53
C ALA A 43 -4.11 21.77 8.72
N LYS A 44 -4.04 21.02 9.83
CA LYS A 44 -4.79 21.33 11.06
C LYS A 44 -4.13 22.40 11.93
N ASN A 45 -2.79 22.51 11.87
CA ASN A 45 -2.03 23.51 12.60
C ASN A 45 -1.94 24.86 11.86
N GLY A 46 -2.10 24.87 10.54
CA GLY A 46 -2.21 26.10 9.74
C GLY A 46 -3.57 26.76 9.89
N SER A 47 -3.59 28.00 10.39
CA SER A 47 -4.76 28.87 10.58
C SER A 47 -5.78 28.77 9.43
N HIS A 48 -7.02 28.31 9.72
CA HIS A 48 -8.34 28.40 9.01
C HIS A 48 -8.48 28.54 7.47
N LYS A 49 -7.42 28.71 6.67
CA LYS A 49 -7.43 28.72 5.20
C LYS A 49 -7.39 27.27 4.70
N TYR A 50 -8.55 26.64 4.76
CA TYR A 50 -8.78 25.28 4.31
C TYR A 50 -8.58 25.16 2.79
N ILE A 51 -7.39 24.76 2.33
CA ILE A 51 -7.16 24.47 0.91
C ILE A 51 -7.40 22.97 0.67
N ALA A 52 -8.61 22.59 0.26
CA ALA A 52 -8.80 21.41 -0.58
C ALA A 52 -10.14 21.46 -1.33
N PRO A 53 -10.11 21.55 -2.68
CA PRO A 53 -11.12 20.80 -3.42
C PRO A 53 -10.63 20.15 -4.73
N ASN A 54 -9.33 19.88 -4.89
CA ASN A 54 -8.85 19.19 -6.10
C ASN A 54 -7.93 18.00 -5.81
N ARG A 55 -8.45 17.00 -5.09
CA ARG A 55 -7.81 15.69 -5.02
C ARG A 55 -8.08 14.88 -6.29
N PRO A 56 -7.14 14.04 -6.73
CA PRO A 56 -7.33 13.17 -7.89
C PRO A 56 -8.63 12.37 -7.79
N TRP A 57 -9.34 12.21 -8.91
CA TRP A 57 -10.60 11.47 -8.97
C TRP A 57 -10.49 10.06 -8.35
N LEU A 58 -9.35 9.38 -8.56
CA LEU A 58 -9.11 8.05 -8.03
C LEU A 58 -9.04 8.05 -6.49
N LEU A 59 -8.40 9.04 -5.87
CA LEU A 59 -8.38 9.19 -4.40
C LEU A 59 -9.78 9.49 -3.88
N ARG A 60 -10.54 10.34 -4.57
CA ARG A 60 -11.92 10.65 -4.18
C ARG A 60 -12.80 9.40 -4.17
N LYS A 61 -12.68 8.55 -5.19
CA LYS A 61 -13.41 7.28 -5.24
C LYS A 61 -12.93 6.30 -4.16
N TYR A 62 -11.62 6.23 -3.94
CA TYR A 62 -11.00 5.39 -2.90
C TYR A 62 -11.47 5.73 -1.49
N TYR A 63 -11.48 7.02 -1.14
CA TYR A 63 -11.96 7.47 0.17
C TYR A 63 -13.48 7.59 0.25
N GLY A 64 -14.18 7.71 -0.88
CA GLY A 64 -15.63 7.82 -0.94
C GLY A 64 -16.37 6.49 -0.74
N SER A 65 -15.74 5.35 -0.97
CA SER A 65 -16.34 4.03 -0.78
C SER A 65 -15.59 3.21 0.26
N ARG A 66 -16.23 2.96 1.40
CA ARG A 66 -15.69 2.09 2.47
C ARG A 66 -15.39 0.68 1.95
N VAL A 67 -16.27 0.14 1.10
CA VAL A 67 -16.09 -1.19 0.51
C VAL A 67 -14.81 -1.24 -0.33
N MET A 68 -14.59 -0.25 -1.21
CA MET A 68 -13.39 -0.18 -2.03
C MET A 68 -12.12 -0.08 -1.18
N LEU A 69 -12.14 0.74 -0.12
CA LEU A 69 -11.01 0.89 0.79
C LEU A 69 -10.66 -0.43 1.48
N PHE A 70 -11.65 -1.13 2.05
CA PHE A 70 -11.42 -2.40 2.74
C PHE A 70 -11.04 -3.51 1.76
N SER A 71 -11.68 -3.63 0.60
CA SER A 71 -11.36 -4.67 -0.38
C SER A 71 -9.94 -4.55 -0.94
N LEU A 72 -9.48 -3.33 -1.23
CA LEU A 72 -8.12 -3.10 -1.73
C LEU A 72 -7.06 -3.33 -0.65
N CYS A 73 -7.37 -2.96 0.61
CA CYS A 73 -6.49 -3.26 1.72
C CYS A 73 -6.42 -4.77 1.98
N PHE A 74 -7.56 -5.45 1.96
CA PHE A 74 -7.65 -6.89 2.13
C PHE A 74 -6.89 -7.63 1.02
N ALA A 75 -7.07 -7.25 -0.24
CA ALA A 75 -6.37 -7.87 -1.36
C ALA A 75 -4.85 -7.73 -1.23
N GLN A 76 -4.37 -6.55 -0.81
CA GLN A 76 -2.93 -6.32 -0.61
C GLN A 76 -2.34 -7.21 0.49
N GLU A 77 -3.04 -7.35 1.63
CA GLU A 77 -2.62 -8.24 2.72
C GLU A 77 -2.71 -9.71 2.29
N ALA A 78 -3.78 -10.08 1.57
CA ALA A 78 -3.99 -11.44 1.07
C ALA A 78 -2.86 -11.89 0.13
N VAL A 79 -2.37 -11.02 -0.77
CA VAL A 79 -1.23 -11.34 -1.65
C VAL A 79 0.01 -11.69 -0.83
N LEU A 80 0.37 -10.88 0.18
CA LEU A 80 1.55 -11.12 1.01
C LEU A 80 1.42 -12.42 1.81
N VAL A 81 0.24 -12.68 2.39
CA VAL A 81 -0.02 -13.90 3.15
C VAL A 81 -0.03 -15.13 2.24
N LEU A 82 -0.62 -15.06 1.05
CA LEU A 82 -0.64 -16.17 0.11
C LEU A 82 0.75 -16.46 -0.46
N MET A 83 1.56 -15.44 -0.74
CA MET A 83 2.97 -15.62 -1.12
C MET A 83 3.80 -16.26 0.01
N TYR A 84 3.53 -15.89 1.27
CA TYR A 84 4.13 -16.54 2.44
C TYR A 84 3.73 -18.02 2.51
N LEU A 85 2.44 -18.32 2.44
CA LEU A 85 1.93 -19.68 2.46
C LEU A 85 2.48 -20.52 1.30
N TYR A 86 2.54 -19.95 0.10
CA TYR A 86 3.07 -20.62 -1.09
C TYR A 86 4.50 -21.13 -0.88
N HIS A 87 5.33 -20.35 -0.18
CA HIS A 87 6.70 -20.75 0.15
C HIS A 87 6.70 -22.06 0.96
N PHE A 88 5.90 -22.13 2.02
CA PHE A 88 5.87 -23.28 2.92
C PHE A 88 5.18 -24.51 2.33
N VAL A 89 4.10 -24.35 1.57
CA VAL A 89 3.37 -25.50 1.00
C VAL A 89 4.11 -26.18 -0.15
N THR A 90 5.12 -25.52 -0.72
CA THR A 90 5.97 -26.04 -1.80
C THR A 90 7.30 -26.61 -1.29
N LEU A 91 7.65 -26.39 -0.02
CA LEU A 91 8.85 -26.94 0.60
C LEU A 91 8.77 -28.49 0.64
N PRO A 92 9.79 -29.22 0.16
CA PRO A 92 9.76 -30.69 0.11
C PRO A 92 9.52 -31.38 1.46
N SER A 93 9.89 -30.73 2.57
CA SER A 93 9.72 -31.24 3.92
C SER A 93 8.30 -31.11 4.48
N VAL A 94 7.48 -30.22 3.93
CA VAL A 94 6.11 -29.91 4.40
C VAL A 94 5.14 -29.80 3.21
N ALA A 95 5.44 -30.52 2.13
CA ALA A 95 4.72 -30.39 0.87
C ALA A 95 3.23 -30.73 1.07
N ALA A 96 2.38 -29.72 0.89
CA ALA A 96 0.94 -29.92 0.95
C ALA A 96 0.46 -30.68 -0.30
N PRO A 97 -0.73 -31.31 -0.28
CA PRO A 97 -1.35 -31.85 -1.47
C PRO A 97 -1.36 -30.84 -2.63
N LEU A 98 -1.18 -31.33 -3.86
CA LEU A 98 -1.03 -30.49 -5.06
C LEU A 98 -2.19 -29.49 -5.23
N TRP A 99 -3.43 -29.92 -4.93
CA TRP A 99 -4.61 -29.05 -5.00
C TRP A 99 -4.56 -27.85 -4.03
N ILE A 100 -3.86 -27.97 -2.89
CA ILE A 100 -3.65 -26.85 -1.96
C ILE A 100 -2.63 -25.88 -2.55
N GLN A 101 -1.54 -26.40 -3.11
CA GLN A 101 -0.50 -25.57 -3.73
C GLN A 101 -1.08 -24.75 -4.89
N ASP A 102 -1.86 -25.40 -5.75
CA ASP A 102 -2.56 -24.76 -6.86
C ASP A 102 -3.56 -23.71 -6.36
N ALA A 103 -4.37 -24.03 -5.35
CA ALA A 103 -5.33 -23.09 -4.79
C ALA A 103 -4.65 -21.84 -4.21
N VAL A 104 -3.52 -21.99 -3.51
CA VAL A 104 -2.74 -20.85 -2.98
C VAL A 104 -2.14 -20.03 -4.11
N TYR A 105 -1.57 -20.69 -5.13
CA TYR A 105 -0.98 -20.02 -6.29
C TYR A 105 -2.01 -19.20 -7.07
N TYR A 106 -3.11 -19.82 -7.48
CA TYR A 106 -4.17 -19.13 -8.22
C TYR A 106 -4.88 -18.08 -7.36
N GLY A 107 -5.02 -18.33 -6.05
CA GLY A 107 -5.51 -17.33 -5.11
C GLY A 107 -4.64 -16.08 -5.08
N ALA A 108 -3.31 -16.23 -5.00
CA ALA A 108 -2.38 -15.10 -5.01
C ALA A 108 -2.52 -14.29 -6.30
N TRP A 109 -2.59 -14.97 -7.45
CA TRP A 109 -2.80 -14.33 -8.75
C TRP A 109 -4.14 -13.61 -8.87
N ALA A 110 -5.21 -14.13 -8.26
CA ALA A 110 -6.53 -13.50 -8.27
C ALA A 110 -6.54 -12.17 -7.48
N PHE A 111 -5.83 -12.09 -6.35
CA PHE A 111 -5.74 -10.87 -5.54
C PHE A 111 -4.66 -9.88 -6.03
N LEU A 112 -3.67 -10.36 -6.78
CA LEU A 112 -2.58 -9.54 -7.31
C LEU A 112 -3.02 -8.26 -8.04
N PRO A 113 -3.98 -8.27 -9.00
CA PRO A 113 -4.38 -7.04 -9.69
C PRO A 113 -4.97 -5.99 -8.75
N LEU A 114 -5.71 -6.42 -7.72
CA LEU A 114 -6.28 -5.52 -6.71
C LEU A 114 -5.19 -4.98 -5.77
N GLY A 115 -4.20 -5.79 -5.40
CA GLY A 115 -3.02 -5.35 -4.65
C GLY A 115 -2.19 -4.33 -5.44
N LEU A 116 -1.93 -4.58 -6.72
CA LEU A 116 -1.22 -3.63 -7.59
C LEU A 116 -1.98 -2.31 -7.72
N LEU A 117 -3.31 -2.34 -7.87
CA LEU A 117 -4.13 -1.13 -7.85
C LEU A 117 -3.98 -0.38 -6.52
N LYS A 118 -3.97 -1.09 -5.39
CA LYS A 118 -3.73 -0.49 -4.07
C LYS A 118 -2.35 0.17 -4.00
N GLN A 119 -1.34 -0.41 -4.64
CA GLN A 119 0.01 0.15 -4.70
C GLN A 119 0.09 1.40 -5.56
N VAL A 120 -0.61 1.44 -6.70
CA VAL A 120 -0.75 2.67 -7.51
C VAL A 120 -1.40 3.78 -6.68
N ILE A 121 -2.43 3.45 -5.90
CA ILE A 121 -3.07 4.43 -5.00
C ILE A 121 -2.11 4.96 -3.94
N ASN A 122 -1.22 4.12 -3.38
CA ASN A 122 -0.18 4.59 -2.44
C ASN A 122 0.75 5.62 -3.11
N VAL A 123 1.18 5.39 -4.35
CA VAL A 123 2.01 6.36 -5.09
C VAL A 123 1.27 7.68 -5.30
N ILE A 124 -0.01 7.63 -5.69
CA ILE A 124 -0.79 8.85 -5.90
C ILE A 124 -1.02 9.58 -4.57
N GLN A 125 -1.26 8.86 -3.47
CA GLN A 125 -1.33 9.44 -2.12
C GLN A 125 -0.05 10.16 -1.73
N LEU A 126 1.11 9.58 -2.05
CA LEU A 126 2.40 10.20 -1.78
C LEU A 126 2.56 11.53 -2.53
N VAL A 127 2.22 11.57 -3.82
CA VAL A 127 2.31 12.78 -4.65
C VAL A 127 1.29 13.85 -4.21
N ASP A 128 0.04 13.46 -3.97
CA ASP A 128 -1.03 14.36 -3.53
C ASP A 128 -0.70 15.02 -2.18
N ALA A 129 -0.23 14.22 -1.21
CA ALA A 129 0.22 14.73 0.08
C ALA A 129 1.45 15.65 -0.05
N GLY A 130 2.37 15.34 -0.96
CA GLY A 130 3.52 16.21 -1.25
C GLY A 130 3.09 17.59 -1.75
N HIS A 131 2.16 17.65 -2.70
CA HIS A 131 1.61 18.93 -3.18
C HIS A 131 0.87 19.70 -2.09
N GLU A 132 0.17 19.01 -1.19
CA GLU A 132 -0.52 19.63 -0.05
C GLU A 132 0.48 20.28 0.92
N ILE A 133 1.58 19.61 1.22
CA ILE A 133 2.65 20.15 2.09
C ILE A 133 3.30 21.39 1.48
N VAL A 134 3.62 21.36 0.17
CA VAL A 134 4.23 22.52 -0.53
C VAL A 134 3.31 23.74 -0.47
N LYS A 135 2.01 23.56 -0.70
CA LYS A 135 1.03 24.67 -0.63
C LYS A 135 0.95 25.29 0.77
N ILE A 136 1.04 24.46 1.81
CA ILE A 136 1.06 24.93 3.20
C ILE A 136 2.34 25.71 3.48
N ASP A 137 3.50 25.24 3.01
CA ASP A 137 4.78 25.93 3.18
C ASP A 137 4.80 27.30 2.47
N GLU A 138 4.32 27.37 1.23
CA GLU A 138 4.20 28.62 0.48
C GLU A 138 3.28 29.64 1.17
N ALA A 139 2.14 29.17 1.70
CA ALA A 139 1.21 30.01 2.44
C ALA A 139 1.83 30.59 3.71
N ASN A 140 2.58 29.77 4.47
CA ASN A 140 3.27 30.22 5.68
C ASN A 140 4.40 31.21 5.41
N ARG A 141 5.03 31.18 4.23
CA ARG A 141 6.10 32.13 3.84
C ARG A 141 5.58 33.49 3.38
N ALA A 142 4.31 33.56 2.99
CA ALA A 142 3.68 34.79 2.52
C ALA A 142 3.07 35.64 3.66
N GLU A 143 3.04 35.11 4.89
CA GLU A 143 2.64 35.79 6.12
C GLU A 143 3.85 36.40 6.84
#